data_AF-A0A855IVG2-F1
#
_entry.id   AF-A0A855IVG2-F1
#
_cell.length_a   1.000
_cell.length_b   1.000
_cell.length_c   1.000
_cell.angle_alpha   90.00
_cell.angle_beta   90.00
_cell.angle_gamma   90.00
#
_symmetry.space_group_name_H-M   'P 1'
#
loop_
_entity.id
_entity.type
_entity.pdbx_description
1 polymer ?
#
loop_
_entity_poly.entity_id
_entity_poly.type
_entity_poly.pdbx_seq_one_letter_code
_entity_poly.pdbx_strand_id
1 'polypeptide(L)' 'MANSTINLATQRFFISDKEVRETLGISQPTLWRWTQELGFPKAVKGMRGKRPYKEFIEWAKERGMI' A
#
# COMPACT_ATOMS: atom_id res chain seq x y z
N MET A 1 -32.06 8.68 14.69
CA MET A 1 -31.96 7.26 14.28
C MET A 1 -30.83 7.13 13.29
N ALA A 2 -29.89 6.23 13.59
CA ALA A 2 -28.69 5.86 12.84
C ALA A 2 -27.78 7.02 12.37
N ASN A 3 -26.68 7.20 13.11
CA ASN A 3 -25.52 7.94 12.66
C ASN A 3 -25.07 7.39 11.30
N SER A 4 -25.33 8.14 10.24
CA SER A 4 -24.63 7.98 8.97
C SER A 4 -23.19 8.46 9.21
N THR A 5 -22.40 7.66 9.90
CA THR A 5 -20.95 7.67 9.78
C THR A 5 -20.68 7.40 8.31
N ILE A 6 -20.64 8.47 7.53
CA ILE A 6 -19.96 8.51 6.25
C ILE A 6 -18.59 7.95 6.58
N ASN A 7 -18.37 6.68 6.28
CA ASN A 7 -17.09 6.04 6.48
C ASN A 7 -16.15 6.82 5.57
N LEU A 8 -15.47 7.80 6.16
CA LEU A 8 -14.23 8.39 5.68
C LEU A 8 -13.14 7.31 5.69
N ALA A 9 -13.42 6.13 5.12
CA ALA A 9 -12.46 5.39 4.32
C ALA A 9 -12.14 6.29 3.11
N THR A 10 -11.43 7.35 3.48
CA THR A 10 -10.93 8.45 2.69
C THR A 10 -10.35 7.81 1.45
N GLN A 11 -10.85 8.20 0.28
CA GLN A 11 -10.54 7.62 -1.01
C GLN A 11 -9.05 7.77 -1.31
N ARG A 12 -8.24 6.91 -0.69
CA ARG A 12 -6.80 6.98 -0.73
C ARG A 12 -6.39 6.25 -1.99
N PHE A 13 -6.11 7.01 -3.04
CA PHE A 13 -5.72 6.44 -4.33
C PHE A 13 -4.28 5.90 -4.30
N PHE A 14 -3.41 6.50 -3.49
CA PHE A 14 -1.99 6.18 -3.47
C PHE A 14 -1.41 6.05 -2.05
N ILE A 15 -0.38 5.21 -1.94
CA ILE A 15 0.48 5.07 -0.77
C ILE A 15 1.93 5.32 -1.15
N SER A 16 2.68 6.00 -0.30
CA SER A 16 4.11 6.20 -0.52
C SER A 16 4.94 5.00 -0.07
N ASP A 17 6.14 4.83 -0.64
CA ASP A 17 7.10 3.81 -0.20
C ASP A 17 7.44 3.93 1.29
N LYS A 18 7.48 5.16 1.82
CA LYS A 18 7.68 5.41 3.26
C LYS A 18 6.55 4.78 4.06
N GLU A 19 5.31 5.04 3.68
CA GLU A 19 4.13 4.52 4.37
C GLU A 19 4.01 3.01 4.23
N VAL A 20 4.34 2.44 3.08
CA VAL A 20 4.40 0.98 2.90
C VAL A 20 5.39 0.37 3.90
N ARG A 21 6.60 0.95 4.02
CA ARG A 21 7.62 0.48 4.94
C ARG A 21 7.20 0.57 6.39
N GLU A 22 6.57 1.68 6.77
CA GLU A 22 6.06 1.89 8.12
C GLU A 22 4.89 0.96 8.44
N THR A 23 3.96 0.76 7.49
CA THR A 23 2.78 -0.09 7.66
C THR A 23 3.17 -1.55 7.81
N LEU A 24 4.12 -2.04 7.00
CA LEU A 24 4.54 -3.44 7.01
C LEU A 24 5.74 -3.71 7.92
N GLY A 25 6.32 -2.68 8.53
CA GLY A 25 7.52 -2.81 9.36
C GLY A 25 8.77 -3.31 8.60
N ILE A 26 8.91 -2.94 7.31
CA ILE A 26 9.99 -3.43 6.45
C ILE A 26 11.01 -2.35 6.06
N SER A 27 12.23 -2.79 5.75
CA SER A 27 13.30 -1.91 5.25
C SER A 27 13.10 -1.54 3.77
N GLN A 28 13.78 -0.48 3.31
CA GLN A 28 13.78 -0.09 1.89
C GLN A 28 14.36 -1.16 0.95
N PRO A 29 15.47 -1.86 1.28
CA PRO A 29 15.93 -3.00 0.49
C PRO A 29 14.90 -4.13 0.39
N THR A 30 14.19 -4.43 1.49
CA THR A 30 13.11 -5.44 1.49
C THR A 30 12.00 -5.04 0.52
N LEU A 31 11.53 -3.79 0.59
CA LEU A 31 10.52 -3.27 -0.33
C LEU A 31 10.98 -3.37 -1.80
N TRP A 32 12.24 -3.04 -2.08
CA TRP A 32 12.79 -3.16 -3.43
C TRP A 32 12.78 -4.61 -3.93
N ARG A 33 13.27 -5.56 -3.12
CA ARG A 33 13.25 -7.00 -3.47
C ARG A 33 11.84 -7.49 -3.74
N TRP A 34 10.88 -7.14 -2.89
CA TRP A 34 9.49 -7.55 -3.07
C TRP A 34 8.89 -7.00 -4.36
N THR A 35 9.27 -5.78 -4.74
CA THR A 35 8.84 -5.13 -5.99
C THR A 35 9.41 -5.85 -7.23
N GLN A 36 10.60 -6.43 -7.13
CA GLN A 36 11.23 -7.15 -8.25
C GLN A 36 10.81 -8.63 -8.31
N GLU A 37 10.69 -9.30 -7.17
CA GLU A 37 10.68 -10.76 -7.08
C GLU A 37 9.36 -11.35 -6.59
N LEU A 38 8.58 -10.62 -5.78
CA LEU A 38 7.39 -11.16 -5.09
C LEU A 38 6.06 -10.63 -5.63
N GLY A 39 6.08 -9.99 -6.79
CA GLY A 39 4.90 -9.40 -7.41
C GLY A 39 4.30 -8.25 -6.61
N PHE A 40 5.08 -7.60 -5.75
CA PHE A 40 4.59 -6.46 -4.97
C PHE A 40 4.23 -5.29 -5.90
N PRO A 41 3.13 -4.55 -5.65
CA PRO A 41 2.64 -3.51 -6.56
C PRO A 41 3.71 -2.48 -6.89
N LYS A 42 3.91 -2.21 -8.18
CA LYS A 42 4.96 -1.30 -8.64
C LYS A 42 4.57 0.16 -8.39
N ALA A 43 5.57 1.02 -8.28
CA ALA A 43 5.34 2.45 -8.26
C ALA A 43 4.77 2.92 -9.61
N VAL A 44 3.84 3.88 -9.56
CA VAL A 44 3.22 4.46 -10.75
C VAL A 44 4.27 5.23 -11.55
N LYS A 45 4.35 4.97 -12.85
CA LYS A 45 5.31 5.63 -13.75
C LYS A 45 5.12 7.15 -13.69
N GLY A 46 6.20 7.89 -13.44
CA GLY A 46 6.17 9.34 -13.28
C GLY A 46 5.81 9.83 -11.88
N MET A 47 5.46 8.94 -10.95
CA MET A 47 5.24 9.29 -9.54
C MET A 47 6.28 8.60 -8.65
N ARG A 48 7.20 9.40 -8.09
CA ARG A 48 8.31 8.88 -7.28
C ARG A 48 7.78 8.19 -6.01
N GLY A 49 7.97 6.87 -5.95
CA GLY A 49 7.66 6.06 -4.76
C GLY A 49 6.20 6.12 -4.33
N LYS A 50 5.26 6.32 -5.28
CA LYS A 50 3.82 6.23 -5.01
C LYS A 50 3.24 5.00 -5.71
N ARG A 51 2.46 4.21 -5.00
CA ARG A 51 1.85 2.97 -5.47
C ARG A 51 0.33 3.04 -5.33
N PRO A 52 -0.44 2.34 -6.18
CA PRO A 52 -1.88 2.24 -6.01
C PRO A 52 -2.20 1.63 -4.65
N TYR A 53 -2.94 2.36 -3.82
CA TYR A 53 -3.26 1.91 -2.46
C TYR A 53 -4.08 0.60 -2.48
N LYS A 54 -5.00 0.48 -3.44
CA LYS A 54 -5.85 -0.71 -3.60
C LYS A 54 -5.01 -1.97 -3.81
N GLU A 55 -4.09 -1.94 -4.78
CA GLU A 55 -3.21 -3.08 -5.07
C GLU A 55 -2.32 -3.43 -3.87
N PHE A 56 -1.82 -2.42 -3.15
CA PHE A 56 -1.07 -2.63 -1.93
C PHE A 56 -1.88 -3.38 -0.86
N ILE A 57 -3.11 -2.92 -0.59
CA ILE A 57 -3.98 -3.53 0.42
C ILE A 57 -4.37 -4.95 0.03
N GLU A 58 -4.71 -5.20 -1.23
CA GLU A 58 -5.04 -6.54 -1.73
C GLU A 58 -3.85 -7.48 -1.55
N TRP A 59 -2.65 -7.09 -1.99
CA TRP A 59 -1.43 -7.89 -1.85
C TRP A 59 -1.08 -8.17 -0.37
N ALA A 60 -1.23 -7.17 0.51
CA ALA A 60 -0.91 -7.32 1.93
C ALA A 60 -1.92 -8.22 2.66
N LYS A 61 -3.21 -8.12 2.33
CA LYS A 61 -4.27 -8.98 2.87
C LYS A 61 -4.12 -10.44 2.44
N GLU A 62 -3.84 -10.67 1.16
CA GLU A 62 -3.58 -12.02 0.62
C GLU A 62 -2.45 -12.73 1.34
N ARG A 63 -1.52 -11.97 1.94
CA ARG A 63 -0.37 -12.47 2.68
C ARG A 63 -0.51 -12.41 4.20
N GLY A 64 -1.68 -12.00 4.70
CA GLY A 64 -1.95 -11.90 6.13
C GLY A 64 -1.05 -10.89 6.86
N MET A 65 -0.58 -9.86 6.16
CA MET A 65 0.28 -8.82 6.74
C MET A 65 -0.51 -7.66 7.37
N ILE A 66 -1.79 -7.54 7.03
CA ILE A 66 -2.76 -6.58 7.56
C ILE A 66 -4.15 -7.20 7.66
#